data_AF-A0A327X0P2-F1
#
_entry.id   AF-A0A327X0P2-F1
#
_cell.length_a   1.000
_cell.length_b   1.000
_cell.length_c   1.000
_cell.angle_alpha   90.00
_cell.angle_beta   90.00
_cell.angle_gamma   90.00
#
_symmetry.space_group_name_H-M   'P 1'
#
loop_
_entity.id
_entity.type
_entity.pdbx_description
1 polymer ?
#
loop_
_entity_poly.entity_id
_entity_poly.type
_entity_poly.pdbx_seq_one_letter_code
_entity_poly.pdbx_strand_id
1 'polypeptide(L)'
;MFEMNPYQLPDADLQHWIMLLVAGVLGFIIGYIIRQATIRQLEAQLYTTENLVEDCLKANLNREETVILQRISARAHELNFTRIGLATRAEADDLKEINGIGPFFEKKLHSLRIYTFRQLASFTTEDVQKLSDIIELFPDRIERENWIGQARALYRQKYSV
;
A
#
# COMPACT_ATOMS: atom_id res chain seq x y z
N MET A 1 -66.88 11.08 -24.99
CA MET A 1 -66.25 9.77 -24.70
C MET A 1 -65.69 9.28 -26.02
N PHE A 2 -64.39 9.04 -26.13
CA PHE A 2 -63.80 8.58 -27.38
C PHE A 2 -64.26 7.14 -27.64
N GLU A 3 -65.11 6.91 -28.65
CA GLU A 3 -65.43 5.55 -29.11
C GLU A 3 -64.22 4.99 -29.88
N MET A 4 -63.53 4.02 -29.27
CA MET A 4 -62.34 3.38 -29.84
C MET A 4 -62.68 2.36 -30.96
N ASN A 5 -63.97 2.21 -31.29
CA ASN A 5 -64.45 1.26 -32.30
C ASN A 5 -65.59 1.85 -33.17
N PRO A 6 -65.32 2.90 -33.97
CA PRO A 6 -66.34 3.59 -34.78
C PRO A 6 -66.95 2.71 -35.89
N TYR A 7 -66.35 1.55 -36.18
CA TYR A 7 -66.79 0.61 -37.21
C TYR A 7 -67.35 -0.72 -36.65
N GLN A 8 -67.54 -0.84 -35.31
CA GLN A 8 -68.05 -2.05 -34.62
C GLN A 8 -67.37 -3.37 -35.05
N LEU A 9 -66.05 -3.33 -35.26
CA LEU A 9 -65.27 -4.52 -35.55
C LEU A 9 -65.12 -5.35 -34.26
N PRO A 10 -65.40 -6.66 -34.28
CA PRO A 10 -65.42 -7.49 -33.06
C PRO A 10 -64.05 -7.62 -32.37
N ASP A 11 -62.95 -7.41 -33.11
CA ASP A 11 -61.58 -7.61 -32.61
C ASP A 11 -60.85 -6.32 -32.20
N ALA A 12 -61.49 -5.15 -32.35
CA ALA A 12 -60.83 -3.85 -32.16
C ALA A 12 -60.37 -3.65 -30.69
N ASP A 13 -61.21 -3.97 -29.71
CA ASP A 13 -60.87 -3.78 -28.29
C ASP A 13 -59.65 -4.63 -27.89
N LEU A 14 -59.56 -5.87 -28.40
CA LEU A 14 -58.41 -6.74 -28.19
C LEU A 14 -57.14 -6.15 -28.83
N GLN A 15 -57.25 -5.57 -30.02
CA GLN A 15 -56.12 -4.94 -30.70
C GLN A 15 -55.55 -3.74 -29.91
N HIS A 16 -56.40 -2.91 -29.29
CA HIS A 16 -55.95 -1.78 -28.47
C HIS A 16 -55.20 -2.25 -27.22
N TRP A 17 -55.67 -3.31 -26.55
CA TRP A 17 -54.98 -3.92 -25.42
C TRP A 17 -53.63 -4.54 -25.81
N ILE A 18 -53.56 -5.19 -26.97
CA ILE A 18 -52.31 -5.73 -27.53
C ILE A 18 -51.32 -4.59 -27.80
N MET A 19 -51.76 -3.48 -28.41
CA MET A 19 -50.91 -2.31 -28.65
C MET A 19 -50.35 -1.70 -27.36
N LEU A 20 -51.18 -1.57 -26.32
CA LEU A 20 -50.75 -1.03 -25.02
C LEU A 20 -49.71 -1.94 -24.36
N LEU A 21 -49.96 -3.25 -24.37
CA LEU A 21 -49.03 -4.24 -23.83
C LEU A 21 -47.69 -4.21 -24.57
N VAL A 22 -47.71 -4.19 -25.91
CA VAL A 22 -46.50 -4.11 -26.74
C VAL A 22 -45.72 -2.82 -26.46
N ALA A 23 -46.40 -1.68 -26.39
CA ALA A 23 -45.76 -0.40 -26.08
C ALA A 23 -45.11 -0.41 -24.68
N GLY A 24 -45.77 -0.98 -23.68
CA GLY A 24 -45.24 -1.11 -22.33
C GLY A 24 -44.00 -2.02 -22.26
N VAL A 25 -44.04 -3.16 -22.93
CA VAL A 25 -42.91 -4.11 -23.00
C VAL A 25 -41.72 -3.47 -23.73
N LEU A 26 -41.96 -2.82 -24.87
CA LEU A 26 -40.90 -2.13 -25.62
C LEU A 26 -40.26 -1.00 -24.79
N GLY A 27 -41.07 -0.17 -24.13
CA GLY A 27 -40.57 0.88 -23.24
C GLY A 27 -39.75 0.33 -22.08
N PHE A 28 -40.18 -0.77 -21.47
CA PHE A 28 -39.44 -1.45 -20.41
C PHE A 28 -38.10 -2.01 -20.90
N ILE A 29 -38.07 -2.67 -22.07
CA ILE A 29 -36.84 -3.22 -22.66
C ILE A 29 -35.84 -2.09 -22.95
N ILE A 30 -36.28 -1.03 -23.64
CA ILE A 30 -35.43 0.12 -23.97
C ILE A 30 -34.89 0.78 -22.71
N GLY A 31 -35.77 1.04 -21.72
CA GLY A 31 -35.38 1.64 -20.45
C GLY A 31 -34.41 0.78 -19.65
N TYR A 32 -34.60 -0.55 -19.63
CA TYR A 32 -33.70 -1.49 -18.98
C TYR A 32 -32.32 -1.50 -19.64
N ILE A 33 -32.26 -1.53 -20.98
CA ILE A 33 -30.99 -1.50 -21.73
C ILE A 33 -30.22 -0.21 -21.43
N ILE A 34 -30.88 0.95 -21.48
CA ILE A 34 -30.24 2.25 -21.21
C ILE A 34 -29.74 2.29 -19.76
N ARG A 35 -30.57 1.93 -18.78
CA ARG A 35 -30.20 1.91 -17.37
C ARG A 35 -29.03 0.97 -17.11
N GLN A 36 -29.04 -0.22 -17.71
CA GLN A 36 -27.96 -1.20 -17.53
C GLN A 36 -26.64 -0.68 -18.13
N ALA A 37 -26.67 0.02 -19.26
CA ALA A 37 -25.50 0.67 -19.83
C ALA A 37 -24.95 1.76 -18.91
N THR A 38 -25.82 2.62 -18.36
CA THR A 38 -25.42 3.67 -17.41
C THR A 38 -24.79 3.07 -16.14
N ILE A 39 -25.39 2.03 -15.55
CA ILE A 39 -24.84 1.37 -14.34
C ILE A 39 -23.43 0.86 -14.60
N ARG A 40 -23.19 0.16 -15.72
CA ARG A 40 -21.86 -0.36 -16.08
C ARG A 40 -20.84 0.75 -16.26
N GLN A 41 -21.23 1.89 -16.85
CA GLN A 41 -20.34 3.05 -16.99
C GLN A 41 -19.97 3.65 -15.62
N LEU A 42 -20.93 3.79 -14.71
CA LEU A 42 -20.67 4.28 -13.36
C LEU A 42 -19.78 3.33 -12.56
N GLU A 43 -20.01 2.02 -12.64
CA GLU A 43 -19.15 1.01 -11.99
C GLU A 43 -17.71 1.07 -12.50
N ALA A 44 -17.51 1.23 -13.81
CA ALA A 44 -16.18 1.39 -14.41
C ALA A 44 -15.48 2.69 -13.96
N GLN A 45 -16.24 3.79 -13.85
CA GLN A 45 -15.72 5.06 -13.34
C GLN A 45 -15.34 4.95 -11.86
N LEU A 46 -16.19 4.33 -11.03
CA LEU A 46 -15.92 4.12 -9.62
C LEU A 46 -14.63 3.31 -9.42
N TYR A 47 -14.48 2.20 -10.13
CA TYR A 47 -13.26 1.38 -10.10
C TYR A 47 -12.01 2.18 -10.48
N THR A 48 -12.11 3.00 -11.53
CA THR A 48 -10.98 3.85 -11.96
C THR A 48 -10.63 4.89 -10.90
N THR A 49 -11.63 5.56 -10.32
CA THR A 49 -11.38 6.55 -9.27
C THR A 49 -10.80 5.94 -8.00
N GLU A 50 -11.24 4.74 -7.60
CA GLU A 50 -10.72 4.03 -6.43
C GLU A 50 -9.23 3.70 -6.61
N ASN A 51 -8.86 3.12 -7.75
CA ASN A 51 -7.46 2.83 -8.07
C ASN A 51 -6.59 4.09 -8.12
N LEU A 52 -7.08 5.19 -8.70
CA LEU A 52 -6.35 6.46 -8.74
C LEU A 52 -6.11 7.04 -7.35
N VAL A 53 -7.09 6.93 -6.45
CA VAL A 53 -6.94 7.35 -5.06
C VAL A 53 -5.90 6.49 -4.35
N GLU A 54 -5.94 5.17 -4.54
CA GLU A 54 -4.97 4.24 -3.94
C GLU A 54 -3.53 4.52 -4.44
N ASP A 55 -3.37 4.73 -5.74
CA ASP A 55 -2.08 5.05 -6.35
C ASP A 55 -1.54 6.41 -5.87
N CYS A 56 -2.40 7.43 -5.76
CA CYS A 56 -2.04 8.74 -5.22
C CYS A 56 -1.60 8.64 -3.75
N LEU A 57 -2.32 7.87 -2.93
CA LEU A 57 -1.97 7.64 -1.54
C LEU A 57 -0.60 6.96 -1.41
N LYS A 58 -0.38 5.88 -2.18
CA LYS A 58 0.93 5.18 -2.22
C LYS A 58 2.06 6.11 -2.67
N ALA A 59 1.82 6.94 -3.69
CA ALA A 59 2.81 7.90 -4.16
C ALA A 59 3.15 8.95 -3.09
N ASN A 60 2.16 9.45 -2.34
CA ASN A 60 2.41 10.38 -1.25
C ASN A 60 3.21 9.73 -0.11
N LEU A 61 2.83 8.52 0.31
CA LEU A 61 3.56 7.76 1.33
C LEU A 61 5.02 7.52 0.92
N ASN A 62 5.25 7.08 -0.33
CA ASN A 62 6.59 6.89 -0.86
C ASN A 62 7.39 8.19 -0.89
N ARG A 63 6.77 9.32 -1.26
CA ARG A 63 7.41 10.64 -1.23
C ARG A 63 7.85 11.00 0.19
N GLU A 64 6.96 10.93 1.17
CA GLU A 64 7.29 11.19 2.58
C GLU A 64 8.41 10.27 3.07
N GLU A 65 8.34 8.98 2.72
CA GLU A 65 9.37 8.00 3.04
C GLU A 65 10.74 8.40 2.47
N THR A 66 10.80 8.79 1.19
CA THR A 66 12.06 9.22 0.55
C THR A 66 12.67 10.45 1.18
N VAL A 67 11.85 11.43 1.60
CA VAL A 67 12.32 12.63 2.30
C VAL A 67 12.94 12.25 3.66
N ILE A 68 12.29 11.35 4.40
CA ILE A 68 12.82 10.83 5.67
C ILE A 68 14.11 10.05 5.45
N LEU A 69 14.20 9.20 4.43
CA LEU A 69 15.41 8.44 4.15
C LEU A 69 16.57 9.34 3.70
N GLN A 70 16.28 10.41 2.95
CA GLN A 70 17.28 11.38 2.51
C GLN A 70 17.89 12.13 3.69
N ARG A 71 17.09 12.67 4.61
CA ARG A 71 17.62 13.38 5.79
C ARG A 71 18.45 12.44 6.68
N ILE A 72 18.01 11.19 6.84
CA ILE A 72 18.70 10.17 7.64
C ILE A 72 20.04 9.84 6.98
N SER A 73 20.06 9.60 5.67
CA SER A 73 21.29 9.28 4.93
C SER A 73 22.34 10.39 5.00
N ALA A 74 21.90 11.66 5.05
CA ALA A 74 22.81 12.80 5.19
C ALA A 74 23.56 12.77 6.54
N ARG A 75 22.98 12.17 7.57
CA ARG A 75 23.54 12.03 8.91
C ARG A 75 24.36 10.74 9.12
N ALA A 76 24.53 9.91 8.08
CA ALA A 76 25.29 8.66 8.18
C ALA A 76 26.73 8.87 8.69
N HIS A 77 27.34 10.02 8.38
CA HIS A 77 28.70 10.37 8.79
C HIS A 77 28.89 10.51 10.33
N GLU A 78 27.81 10.60 11.11
CA GLU A 78 27.88 10.71 12.57
C GLU A 78 28.24 9.38 13.27
N LEU A 79 28.07 8.26 12.56
CA LEU A 79 28.36 6.90 13.04
C LEU A 79 29.82 6.51 12.79
N ASN A 80 30.40 5.73 13.71
CA ASN A 80 31.79 5.34 13.64
C ASN A 80 32.00 4.02 12.86
N PHE A 81 32.10 4.11 11.53
CA PHE A 81 32.29 2.92 10.66
C PHE A 81 33.66 2.24 10.77
N THR A 82 34.69 2.91 11.30
CA THR A 82 35.98 2.23 11.52
C THR A 82 35.82 1.13 12.59
N ARG A 83 34.89 1.33 13.51
CA ARG A 83 34.58 0.42 14.61
C ARG A 83 33.41 -0.51 14.29
N ILE A 84 32.32 0.02 13.73
CA ILE A 84 31.12 -0.75 13.35
C ILE A 84 31.42 -1.73 12.21
N GLY A 85 32.38 -1.39 11.35
CA GLY A 85 32.72 -2.13 10.15
C GLY A 85 31.93 -1.68 8.93
N LEU A 86 32.49 -1.97 7.77
CA LEU A 86 31.89 -1.69 6.46
C LEU A 86 31.21 -2.95 5.93
N ALA A 87 30.12 -2.75 5.21
CA ALA A 87 29.45 -3.79 4.45
C ALA A 87 28.84 -3.16 3.20
N THR A 88 28.62 -3.98 2.18
CA THR A 88 27.92 -3.60 0.97
C THR A 88 26.52 -4.20 0.95
N ARG A 89 25.65 -3.68 0.07
CA ARG A 89 24.30 -4.22 -0.11
C ARG A 89 24.30 -5.68 -0.58
N ALA A 90 25.37 -6.16 -1.21
CA ALA A 90 25.51 -7.55 -1.62
C ALA A 90 25.68 -8.51 -0.43
N GLU A 91 26.16 -8.00 0.70
CA GLU A 91 26.36 -8.77 1.93
C GLU A 91 25.19 -8.61 2.90
N ALA A 92 24.11 -7.92 2.49
CA ALA A 92 23.02 -7.55 3.39
C ALA A 92 22.35 -8.77 4.01
N ASP A 93 22.18 -8.71 5.33
CA ASP A 93 21.38 -9.62 6.10
C ASP A 93 19.91 -9.14 6.12
N ASP A 94 18.96 -10.03 6.40
CA ASP A 94 17.58 -9.62 6.64
C ASP A 94 17.48 -9.09 8.09
N LEU A 95 17.57 -7.76 8.24
CA LEU A 95 17.58 -7.15 9.57
C LEU A 95 16.21 -7.24 10.26
N LYS A 96 15.13 -7.57 9.53
CA LYS A 96 13.78 -7.75 10.10
C LYS A 96 13.66 -9.03 10.92
N GLU A 97 14.64 -9.92 10.88
CA GLU A 97 14.74 -11.05 11.82
C GLU A 97 14.94 -10.57 13.27
N ILE A 98 15.40 -9.34 13.48
CA ILE A 98 15.53 -8.73 14.81
C ILE A 98 14.19 -8.11 15.21
N ASN A 99 13.67 -8.52 16.37
CA ASN A 99 12.41 -7.98 16.89
C ASN A 99 12.47 -6.45 17.05
N GLY A 100 11.44 -5.77 16.55
CA GLY A 100 11.36 -4.31 16.55
C GLY A 100 11.93 -3.64 15.29
N ILE A 101 12.63 -4.37 14.41
CA ILE A 101 13.05 -3.87 13.09
C ILE A 101 11.99 -4.26 12.05
N GLY A 102 11.14 -3.30 11.68
CA GLY A 102 10.22 -3.45 10.55
C GLY A 102 10.85 -3.05 9.21
N PRO A 103 10.16 -3.29 8.07
CA PRO A 103 10.66 -2.96 6.74
C PRO A 103 11.13 -1.51 6.59
N PHE A 104 10.43 -0.55 7.21
CA PHE A 104 10.82 0.85 7.15
C PHE A 104 12.08 1.15 7.98
N PHE A 105 12.25 0.51 9.14
CA PHE A 105 13.47 0.68 9.95
C PHE A 105 14.67 0.03 9.29
N GLU A 106 14.51 -1.13 8.65
CA GLU A 106 15.54 -1.74 7.82
C GLU A 106 15.99 -0.78 6.71
N LYS A 107 15.04 -0.14 5.99
CA LYS A 107 15.38 0.89 4.98
C LYS A 107 16.16 2.07 5.57
N LYS A 108 15.81 2.54 6.78
CA LYS A 108 16.58 3.59 7.49
C LYS A 108 17.99 3.12 7.83
N LEU A 109 18.18 1.90 8.29
CA LEU A 109 19.51 1.34 8.56
C LEU A 109 20.33 1.20 7.27
N HIS A 110 19.68 0.72 6.21
CA HIS A 110 20.30 0.59 4.89
C HIS A 110 20.70 1.94 4.28
N SER A 111 19.94 3.01 4.54
CA SER A 111 20.31 4.37 4.09
C SER A 111 21.51 4.93 4.88
N LEU A 112 21.75 4.41 6.09
CA LEU A 112 22.94 4.66 6.90
C LEU A 112 24.11 3.71 6.60
N ARG A 113 24.04 2.86 5.56
CA ARG A 113 25.07 1.85 5.24
C ARG A 113 25.28 0.76 6.30
N ILE A 114 24.25 0.52 7.10
CA ILE A 114 24.19 -0.62 8.03
C ILE A 114 23.38 -1.70 7.33
N TYR A 115 24.01 -2.80 6.95
CA TYR A 115 23.40 -3.87 6.16
C TYR A 115 23.42 -5.24 6.84
N THR A 116 24.27 -5.43 7.85
CA THR A 116 24.57 -6.78 8.38
C THR A 116 24.35 -6.91 9.88
N PHE A 117 24.04 -8.12 10.34
CA PHE A 117 24.01 -8.49 11.75
C PHE A 117 25.37 -8.25 12.41
N ARG A 118 26.48 -8.44 11.67
CA ARG A 118 27.83 -8.13 12.16
C ARG A 118 27.97 -6.67 12.59
N GLN A 119 27.49 -5.74 11.76
CA GLN A 119 27.55 -4.32 12.08
C GLN A 119 26.72 -4.01 13.32
N LEU A 120 25.45 -4.43 13.39
CA LEU A 120 24.59 -4.19 14.57
C LEU A 120 25.15 -4.85 15.84
N ALA A 121 25.65 -6.07 15.74
CA ALA A 121 26.26 -6.81 16.85
C ALA A 121 27.46 -6.07 17.47
N SER A 122 28.10 -5.22 16.66
CA SER A 122 29.27 -4.45 17.05
C SER A 122 28.90 -3.14 17.73
N PHE A 123 27.64 -2.70 17.81
CA PHE A 123 27.28 -1.38 18.37
C PHE A 123 27.68 -1.22 19.84
N THR A 124 28.11 -0.01 20.22
CA THR A 124 28.23 0.42 21.63
C THR A 124 27.01 1.24 22.05
N THR A 125 26.91 1.55 23.34
CA THR A 125 25.86 2.42 23.87
C THR A 125 25.85 3.80 23.20
N GLU A 126 27.01 4.37 22.90
CA GLU A 126 27.12 5.65 22.20
C GLU A 126 26.60 5.56 20.76
N ASP A 127 26.90 4.47 20.05
CA ASP A 127 26.39 4.25 18.69
C ASP A 127 24.88 4.00 18.69
N VAL A 128 24.34 3.34 19.72
CA VAL A 128 22.88 3.20 19.91
C VAL A 128 22.22 4.56 20.11
N GLN A 129 22.78 5.41 20.98
CA GLN A 129 22.26 6.76 21.21
C GLN A 129 22.26 7.59 19.92
N LYS A 130 23.38 7.62 19.20
CA LYS A 130 23.48 8.31 17.91
C LYS A 130 22.51 7.74 16.88
N LEU A 131 22.46 6.41 16.74
CA LEU A 131 21.55 5.77 15.81
C LEU A 131 20.11 6.14 16.11
N SER A 132 19.70 6.05 17.39
CA SER A 132 18.34 6.35 17.84
C SER A 132 17.93 7.79 17.53
N ASP A 133 18.84 8.76 17.72
CA ASP A 133 18.62 10.16 17.36
C ASP A 133 18.49 10.33 15.84
N ILE A 134 19.38 9.71 15.06
CA ILE A 134 19.37 9.80 13.59
C ILE A 134 18.09 9.21 13.00
N ILE A 135 17.67 8.03 13.44
CA ILE A 135 16.49 7.34 12.89
C ILE A 135 15.17 7.84 13.50
N GLU A 136 15.23 8.81 14.42
CA GLU A 136 14.12 9.36 15.20
C GLU A 136 13.31 8.26 15.91
N LEU A 137 14.04 7.41 16.64
CA LEU A 137 13.48 6.36 17.48
C LEU A 137 13.89 6.62 18.92
N PHE A 138 12.99 6.34 19.86
CA PHE A 138 13.33 6.40 21.27
C PHE A 138 14.48 5.43 21.58
N PRO A 139 15.60 5.88 22.17
CA PRO A 139 16.77 5.04 22.46
C PRO A 139 16.40 3.76 23.22
N ASP A 140 15.49 3.90 24.19
CA ASP A 140 14.96 2.79 24.99
C ASP A 140 14.41 1.64 24.14
N ARG A 141 13.91 1.89 22.93
CA ARG A 141 13.40 0.81 22.08
C ARG A 141 14.51 -0.12 21.59
N ILE A 142 15.67 0.40 21.22
CA ILE A 142 16.78 -0.44 20.72
C ILE A 142 17.29 -1.36 21.84
N GLU A 143 17.31 -0.84 23.07
CA GLU A 143 17.74 -1.55 24.26
C GLU A 143 16.69 -2.54 24.77
N ARG A 144 15.42 -2.10 24.91
CA ARG A 144 14.29 -2.93 25.37
C ARG A 144 14.01 -4.10 24.44
N GLU A 145 14.08 -3.86 23.14
CA GLU A 145 13.96 -4.92 22.13
C GLU A 145 15.29 -5.66 21.92
N ASN A 146 16.37 -5.33 22.65
CA ASN A 146 17.66 -6.02 22.62
C ASN A 146 18.22 -6.26 21.19
N TRP A 147 18.24 -5.21 20.34
CA TRP A 147 18.67 -5.36 18.95
C TRP A 147 20.10 -5.91 18.84
N ILE A 148 21.00 -5.41 19.68
CA ILE A 148 22.41 -5.83 19.68
C ILE A 148 22.55 -7.30 20.08
N GLY A 149 21.84 -7.75 21.11
CA GLY A 149 21.89 -9.14 21.57
C GLY A 149 21.33 -10.10 20.53
N GLN A 150 20.22 -9.75 19.89
CA GLN A 150 19.64 -10.52 18.79
C GLN A 150 20.57 -10.56 17.57
N ALA A 151 21.13 -9.41 17.16
CA ALA A 151 22.10 -9.33 16.08
C ALA A 151 23.33 -10.21 16.35
N ARG A 152 23.83 -10.27 17.59
CA ARG A 152 24.94 -11.16 17.98
C ARG A 152 24.56 -12.64 17.85
N ALA A 153 23.33 -13.02 18.20
CA ALA A 153 22.86 -14.39 18.06
C ALA A 153 22.75 -14.80 16.59
N LEU A 154 22.11 -13.97 15.77
CA LEU A 154 21.94 -14.17 14.33
C LEU A 154 23.30 -14.16 13.59
N TYR A 155 24.20 -13.25 13.98
CA TYR A 155 25.57 -13.22 13.46
C TYR A 155 26.29 -14.54 13.74
N ARG A 156 26.24 -15.06 14.97
CA ARG A 156 26.86 -16.36 15.27
C ARG A 156 26.25 -17.48 14.44
N GLN A 157 24.92 -17.54 14.35
CA GLN A 157 24.22 -18.57 13.58
C GLN A 157 24.61 -18.56 12.09
N LYS A 158 24.77 -17.37 11.49
CA LYS A 158 25.06 -17.22 10.06
C LYS A 158 26.55 -17.38 9.72
N TYR A 159 27.45 -16.85 10.55
CA TYR A 159 28.87 -16.71 10.22
C TYR A 159 29.80 -17.65 11.00
N SER A 160 29.29 -18.40 11.99
CA SER A 160 30.08 -19.41 12.71
C SER A 160 29.91 -20.77 12.04
N VAL A 161 30.67 -20.98 10.95
CA VAL A 161 30.96 -22.28 10.35
C VAL A 161 32.47 -22.49 10.38
#